data_AF-A0A7C3EJM6-F1
#
_entry.id   AF-A0A7C3EJM6-F1
#
_cell.length_a   1.000
_cell.length_b   1.000
_cell.length_c   1.000
_cell.angle_alpha   90.00
_cell.angle_beta   90.00
_cell.angle_gamma   90.00
#
_symmetry.space_group_name_H-M   'P 1'
#
loop_
_entity.id
_entity.type
_entity.pdbx_description
1 polymer ?
#
loop_
_entity_poly.entity_id
_entity_poly.type
_entity_poly.pdbx_seq_one_letter_code
_entity_poly.pdbx_strand_id
1 'polypeptide(L)'
;MLYLGHFVFETYDGEKRIGYFNLLVDAADVEMAKISFRNRLSLFKQQTDLFTGCIRFFLDGIVELSAVPTEAILTNYRTFHGDPPPSIYNMLPDQNVTGCIIYSVIPDKSEQSCPKIEPFLTFE
;
A
#
# COMPACT_ATOMS: atom_id res chain seq x y z
N MET A 1 -17.33 9.20 4.35
CA MET A 1 -17.26 7.74 4.23
C MET A 1 -15.83 7.36 3.92
N LEU A 2 -15.37 6.22 4.40
CA LEU A 2 -13.99 5.78 4.14
C LEU A 2 -13.92 5.09 2.77
N TYR A 3 -12.91 5.44 1.99
CA TYR A 3 -12.64 4.82 0.69
C TYR A 3 -11.22 4.27 0.68
N LEU A 4 -11.08 2.97 0.42
CA LEU A 4 -9.81 2.30 0.23
C LEU A 4 -9.56 2.14 -1.28
N GLY A 5 -8.63 2.92 -1.82
CA GLY A 5 -8.20 2.82 -3.21
C GLY A 5 -7.05 1.84 -3.35
N HIS A 6 -7.16 0.91 -4.30
CA HIS A 6 -6.11 -0.04 -4.69
C HIS A 6 -5.43 0.45 -5.96
N PHE A 7 -4.10 0.57 -5.91
CA PHE A 7 -3.33 1.14 -7.02
C PHE A 7 -2.20 0.21 -7.47
N VAL A 8 -1.91 0.30 -8.77
CA VAL A 8 -0.71 -0.25 -9.39
C VAL A 8 0.13 0.92 -9.89
N PHE A 9 1.45 0.81 -9.80
CA PHE A 9 2.34 1.76 -10.47
C PHE A 9 3.42 1.05 -11.28
N GLU A 10 3.89 1.72 -12.32
CA GLU A 10 5.02 1.27 -13.13
C GLU A 10 6.11 2.35 -13.19
N THR A 11 7.35 1.94 -12.92
CA THR A 11 8.56 2.74 -13.16
C THR A 11 9.26 2.26 -14.43
N TYR A 12 9.93 3.16 -15.14
CA TYR A 12 10.73 2.81 -16.33
C TYR A 12 12.17 3.37 -16.29
N ASP A 13 12.59 3.96 -15.17
CA ASP A 13 13.94 4.48 -15.02
C ASP A 13 14.92 3.33 -14.66
N GLY A 14 15.71 2.90 -15.64
CA GLY A 14 16.72 1.84 -15.53
C GLY A 14 16.14 0.41 -15.48
N GLU A 15 15.32 0.12 -14.47
CA GLU A 15 14.68 -1.19 -14.27
C GLU A 15 13.17 -1.03 -14.16
N LYS A 16 12.42 -1.82 -14.94
CA LYS A 16 10.97 -1.85 -14.85
C LYS A 16 10.56 -2.42 -13.49
N ARG A 17 9.94 -1.60 -12.63
CA ARG A 17 9.32 -2.05 -11.39
C ARG A 17 7.82 -1.91 -11.50
N ILE A 18 7.12 -2.94 -11.07
CA ILE A 18 5.67 -2.94 -10.90
C ILE A 18 5.42 -3.04 -9.40
N GLY A 19 4.64 -2.12 -8.86
CA GLY A 19 4.32 -2.12 -7.44
C GLY A 19 2.84 -1.91 -7.20
N TYR A 20 2.42 -2.32 -6.01
CA TYR A 20 1.04 -2.21 -5.55
C TYR A 20 1.03 -1.44 -4.24
N PHE A 21 0.05 -0.55 -4.08
CA PHE A 21 -0.15 0.16 -2.82
C PHE A 21 -1.62 0.51 -2.66
N ASN A 22 -1.97 0.90 -1.44
CA ASN A 22 -3.31 1.35 -1.11
C ASN A 22 -3.28 2.77 -0.55
N LEU A 23 -4.36 3.52 -0.78
CA LEU A 23 -4.62 4.78 -0.08
C LEU A 23 -5.98 4.69 0.61
N LEU A 24 -6.06 5.24 1.81
CA LEU A 24 -7.31 5.39 2.55
C LEU A 24 -7.65 6.88 2.64
N VAL A 25 -8.90 7.25 2.38
CA VAL A 25 -9.37 8.63 2.49
C VAL A 25 -10.79 8.68 3.03
N ASP A 26 -11.12 9.71 3.80
CA ASP A 26 -12.52 10.07 4.07
C ASP A 26 -13.01 11.06 2.99
N ALA A 27 -14.11 10.73 2.35
CA ALA A 27 -14.73 11.57 1.32
C ALA A 27 -16.26 11.48 1.36
N ALA A 28 -16.93 12.45 0.73
CA ALA A 28 -18.39 12.46 0.63
C ALA A 28 -18.89 11.36 -0.31
N ASP A 29 -18.21 11.16 -1.43
CA ASP A 29 -18.54 10.19 -2.48
C ASP A 29 -17.26 9.68 -3.17
N VAL A 30 -17.42 8.71 -4.06
CA VAL A 30 -16.32 8.08 -4.81
C VAL A 30 -15.58 9.04 -5.74
N GLU A 31 -16.22 10.07 -6.30
CA GLU A 31 -15.57 11.03 -7.19
C GLU A 31 -14.68 11.98 -6.37
N MET A 32 -15.15 12.42 -5.22
CA MET A 32 -14.34 13.18 -4.26
C MET A 32 -13.17 12.35 -3.72
N ALA A 33 -13.37 11.04 -3.49
CA ALA A 33 -12.27 10.14 -3.13
C ALA A 33 -11.20 10.07 -4.23
N LYS A 34 -11.60 9.93 -5.50
CA LYS A 34 -10.68 9.93 -6.65
C LYS A 34 -9.88 11.23 -6.76
N ILE A 35 -10.52 12.38 -6.56
CA ILE A 35 -9.84 13.69 -6.55
C ILE A 35 -8.81 13.73 -5.42
N SER A 36 -9.19 13.34 -4.21
CA SER A 36 -8.28 13.29 -3.06
C SER A 36 -7.09 12.35 -3.29
N PHE A 37 -7.31 11.17 -3.88
CA PHE A 37 -6.23 10.25 -4.25
C PHE A 37 -5.26 10.89 -5.25
N ARG A 38 -5.76 11.54 -6.31
CA ARG A 38 -4.92 12.22 -7.30
C ARG A 38 -4.08 13.33 -6.67
N ASN A 39 -4.69 14.14 -5.81
CA ASN A 39 -3.99 15.20 -5.09
C ASN A 39 -2.89 14.62 -4.21
N ARG A 40 -3.19 13.55 -3.45
CA ARG A 40 -2.20 12.93 -2.57
C ARG A 40 -1.04 12.29 -3.33
N LEU A 41 -1.31 11.59 -4.43
CA LEU A 41 -0.26 11.02 -5.29
C LEU A 41 0.65 12.09 -5.89
N SER A 42 0.08 13.22 -6.28
CA SER A 42 0.85 14.36 -6.79
C SER A 42 1.78 14.93 -5.73
N LEU A 43 1.30 15.05 -4.48
CA LEU A 43 2.12 15.48 -3.35
C LEU A 43 3.24 14.48 -3.04
N PHE A 44 2.95 13.17 -3.01
CA PHE A 44 4.00 12.16 -2.79
C PHE A 44 5.11 12.23 -3.83
N LYS A 45 4.75 12.39 -5.11
CA LYS A 45 5.75 12.53 -6.19
C LYS A 45 6.62 13.79 -6.06
N GLN A 46 6.13 14.84 -5.40
CA GLN A 46 6.85 16.10 -5.23
C GLN A 46 7.66 16.16 -3.94
N GLN A 47 7.19 15.52 -2.87
CA GLN A 47 7.69 15.73 -1.50
C GLN A 47 8.46 14.54 -0.94
N THR A 48 8.44 13.39 -1.61
CA THR A 48 9.05 12.15 -1.11
C THR A 48 9.81 11.45 -2.23
N ASP A 49 10.76 10.59 -1.85
CA ASP A 49 11.42 9.68 -2.79
C ASP A 49 10.54 8.46 -3.16
N LEU A 50 9.32 8.38 -2.60
CA LEU A 50 8.35 7.36 -2.98
C LEU A 50 7.99 7.57 -4.44
N PHE A 51 7.97 6.47 -5.20
CA PHE A 51 7.67 6.49 -6.64
C PHE A 51 8.70 7.25 -7.49
N THR A 52 9.96 7.37 -7.05
CA THR A 52 11.07 7.81 -7.93
C THR A 52 11.11 6.96 -9.22
N GLY A 53 11.22 7.62 -10.37
CA GLY A 53 11.15 6.96 -11.69
C GLY A 53 9.76 6.45 -12.11
N CYS A 54 8.72 6.64 -11.29
CA CYS A 54 7.34 6.27 -11.63
C CYS A 54 6.79 7.18 -12.72
N ILE A 55 6.24 6.55 -13.76
CA ILE A 55 5.67 7.24 -14.92
C ILE A 55 4.13 7.15 -14.89
N ARG A 56 3.58 6.04 -14.37
CA ARG A 56 2.14 5.77 -14.46
C ARG A 56 1.61 5.18 -13.16
N PHE A 57 0.49 5.72 -12.72
CA PHE A 57 -0.36 5.16 -11.68
C PHE A 57 -1.66 4.68 -12.30
N PHE A 58 -2.10 3.50 -11.89
CA PHE A 58 -3.35 2.88 -12.31
C PHE A 58 -4.20 2.66 -11.07
N LEU A 59 -5.48 3.03 -11.14
CA LEU A 59 -6.47 2.69 -10.12
C LEU A 59 -7.07 1.33 -10.49
N ASP A 60 -6.76 0.31 -9.69
CA ASP A 60 -7.23 -1.08 -9.88
C ASP A 60 -8.67 -1.24 -9.38
N GLY A 61 -8.99 -0.59 -8.25
CA GLY A 61 -10.33 -0.61 -7.66
C GLY A 61 -10.48 0.32 -6.47
N ILE A 62 -11.72 0.53 -6.03
CA ILE A 62 -12.05 1.28 -4.82
C ILE A 62 -13.05 0.45 -4.01
N VAL A 63 -12.78 0.30 -2.70
CA VAL A 63 -13.74 -0.22 -1.74
C VAL A 63 -14.29 0.95 -0.93
N GLU A 64 -15.61 1.12 -0.94
CA GLU A 64 -16.32 2.05 -0.08
C GLU A 64 -16.68 1.35 1.25
N LEU A 65 -16.36 2.02 2.35
CA LEU A 65 -16.63 1.60 3.72
C LEU A 65 -17.57 2.64 4.35
N SER A 66 -18.85 2.29 4.43
CA SER A 66 -19.86 3.10 5.12
C SER A 66 -19.67 3.12 6.64
N ALA A 67 -19.01 2.10 7.19
CA ALA A 67 -18.61 2.00 8.60
C ALA A 67 -17.32 1.15 8.73
N VAL A 68 -16.66 1.26 9.88
CA VAL A 68 -15.55 0.36 10.24
C VAL A 68 -16.13 -1.03 10.49
N PRO A 69 -15.65 -2.08 9.79
CA PRO A 69 -16.20 -3.42 9.96
C PRO A 69 -15.86 -3.97 11.35
N THR A 70 -16.83 -4.64 11.98
CA THR A 70 -16.67 -5.30 13.28
C THR A 70 -15.97 -6.65 13.18
N GLU A 71 -15.95 -7.22 11.98
CA GLU A 71 -15.27 -8.47 11.65
C GLU A 71 -14.17 -8.21 10.61
N ALA A 72 -13.18 -9.09 10.56
CA ALA A 72 -12.14 -8.99 9.54
C ALA A 72 -12.73 -9.22 8.15
N ILE A 73 -12.43 -8.32 7.22
CA ILE A 73 -12.84 -8.43 5.82
C ILE A 73 -11.61 -8.57 4.91
N LEU A 74 -11.73 -9.39 3.87
CA LEU A 74 -10.70 -9.52 2.84
C LEU A 74 -10.95 -8.48 1.74
N THR A 75 -10.17 -7.42 1.72
CA THR A 75 -10.34 -6.31 0.76
C THR A 75 -9.50 -6.45 -0.50
N ASN A 76 -8.43 -7.24 -0.46
CA ASN A 76 -7.56 -7.51 -1.61
C ASN A 76 -6.86 -8.86 -1.42
N TYR A 77 -6.84 -9.69 -2.46
CA TYR A 77 -6.15 -10.97 -2.50
C TYR A 77 -5.38 -11.10 -3.80
N ARG A 78 -4.07 -11.33 -3.71
CA ARG A 78 -3.19 -11.48 -4.87
C ARG A 78 -2.23 -12.63 -4.64
N THR A 79 -2.10 -13.48 -5.65
CA THR A 79 -1.15 -14.60 -5.66
C THR A 79 -0.16 -14.45 -6.79
N PHE A 80 1.07 -14.89 -6.56
CA PHE A 80 2.11 -15.00 -7.59
C PHE A 80 2.46 -16.48 -7.74
N HIS A 81 2.72 -16.91 -8.96
CA HIS A 81 3.25 -18.25 -9.22
C HIS A 81 4.78 -18.19 -9.24
N GLY A 82 5.42 -19.15 -8.55
CA GLY A 82 6.88 -19.23 -8.45
C GLY A 82 7.46 -18.36 -7.33
N ASP A 83 8.77 -18.14 -7.37
CA ASP A 83 9.45 -17.30 -6.39
C ASP A 83 9.05 -15.82 -6.58
N PRO A 84 8.65 -15.11 -5.52
CA PRO A 84 8.32 -13.70 -5.63
C PRO A 84 9.57 -12.92 -6.06
N PRO A 85 9.43 -11.94 -6.97
CA PRO A 85 10.56 -11.08 -7.33
C PRO A 85 11.05 -10.31 -6.11
N PRO A 86 12.34 -9.89 -6.09
CA PRO A 86 12.85 -8.98 -5.08
C PRO A 86 11.95 -7.76 -4.98
N SER A 87 11.49 -7.45 -3.77
CA SER A 87 10.51 -6.40 -3.52
C SER A 87 10.87 -5.59 -2.28
N ILE A 88 10.44 -4.34 -2.27
CA ILE A 88 10.49 -3.47 -1.11
C ILE A 88 9.08 -3.42 -0.54
N TYR A 89 8.95 -3.77 0.73
CA TYR A 89 7.71 -3.67 1.48
C TYR A 89 7.88 -2.68 2.63
N ASN A 90 6.94 -1.75 2.77
CA ASN A 90 6.93 -0.79 3.86
C ASN A 90 5.48 -0.52 4.30
N MET A 91 5.20 -0.69 5.59
CA MET A 91 3.92 -0.33 6.18
C MET A 91 3.93 1.16 6.51
N LEU A 92 2.88 1.88 6.10
CA LEU A 92 2.72 3.32 6.34
C LEU A 92 4.00 4.13 5.97
N PRO A 93 4.43 4.11 4.69
CA PRO A 93 5.68 4.73 4.25
C PRO A 93 5.69 6.27 4.37
N ASP A 94 4.53 6.86 4.58
CA ASP A 94 4.34 8.29 4.79
C ASP A 94 4.61 8.66 6.25
N GLN A 95 5.69 9.42 6.47
CA GLN A 95 6.17 9.76 7.81
C GLN A 95 5.33 10.85 8.50
N ASN A 96 4.40 11.49 7.80
CA ASN A 96 3.60 12.60 8.31
C ASN A 96 2.15 12.22 8.65
N VAL A 97 1.88 10.93 8.86
CA VAL A 97 0.53 10.45 9.20
C VAL A 97 0.29 10.56 10.71
N THR A 98 -0.76 11.28 11.10
CA THR A 98 -1.24 11.35 12.48
C THR A 98 -2.35 10.32 12.72
N GLY A 99 -2.45 9.83 13.97
CA GLY A 99 -3.53 8.90 14.36
C GLY A 99 -3.33 7.44 13.91
N CYS A 100 -2.18 7.10 13.34
CA CYS A 100 -1.83 5.73 12.96
C CYS A 100 -0.64 5.22 13.78
N ILE A 101 -0.69 3.96 14.22
CA ILE A 101 0.40 3.28 14.94
C ILE A 101 0.70 1.97 14.21
N ILE A 102 1.97 1.71 13.93
CA ILE A 102 2.43 0.46 13.32
C ILE A 102 2.80 -0.52 14.43
N TYR A 103 2.18 -1.69 14.43
CA TYR A 103 2.63 -2.85 15.21
C TYR A 103 3.25 -3.87 14.25
N SER A 104 4.59 -3.97 14.26
CA SER A 104 5.35 -4.84 13.34
C SER A 104 5.96 -6.02 14.08
N VAL A 105 5.98 -7.19 13.44
CA VAL A 105 6.64 -8.40 13.93
C VAL A 105 8.14 -8.42 13.56
N ILE A 106 8.55 -7.57 12.62
CA ILE A 106 9.95 -7.44 12.19
C ILE A 106 10.72 -6.65 13.26
N PRO A 107 11.76 -7.24 13.89
CA PRO A 107 12.59 -6.55 14.87
C PRO A 107 13.36 -5.39 14.23
N ASP A 108 13.67 -4.39 15.04
CA ASP A 108 14.43 -3.21 14.61
C ASP A 108 15.78 -3.61 13.98
N LYS A 109 16.25 -2.82 13.01
CA LYS A 109 17.27 -3.15 11.99
C LYS A 109 18.70 -3.47 12.49
N SER A 110 18.88 -4.28 13.53
CA SER A 110 20.19 -4.67 14.05
C SER A 110 20.74 -5.98 13.49
N GLU A 111 20.00 -6.75 12.69
CA GLU A 111 20.49 -8.03 12.16
C GLU A 111 20.37 -8.12 10.63
N GLN A 112 21.54 -8.36 10.01
CA GLN A 112 21.82 -8.39 8.57
C GLN A 112 21.26 -9.61 7.82
N SER A 113 20.18 -10.22 8.31
CA SER A 113 19.48 -11.31 7.64
C SER A 113 18.00 -10.99 7.59
N CYS A 114 17.34 -11.24 6.45
CA CYS A 114 15.88 -11.22 6.37
C CYS A 114 15.31 -12.01 7.56
N PRO A 115 14.59 -11.38 8.49
CA PRO A 115 14.11 -12.08 9.67
C PRO A 115 13.17 -13.19 9.23
N LYS A 116 13.39 -14.41 9.72
CA LYS A 116 12.46 -15.52 9.48
C LYS A 116 11.14 -15.17 10.17
N ILE A 117 10.11 -14.92 9.38
CA ILE A 117 8.75 -14.68 9.86
C ILE A 117 8.07 -16.04 9.94
N GLU A 118 7.68 -16.45 11.15
CA GLU A 118 6.91 -17.67 11.36
C GLU A 118 5.47 -17.51 10.84
N PRO A 119 4.82 -18.59 10.33
CA PRO A 119 3.44 -18.52 9.90
C PRO A 119 2.52 -18.21 11.08
N PHE A 120 1.61 -17.23 10.91
CA PHE A 120 0.62 -16.88 11.94
C PHE A 120 -0.42 -17.98 12.15
N LEU A 121 -0.78 -18.71 11.09
CA LEU A 121 -1.74 -19.80 11.10
C LEU A 121 -1.37 -20.80 9.99
N THR A 122 -1.47 -22.10 10.29
CA THR A 122 -1.38 -23.19 9.30
C THR A 122 -2.62 -24.07 9.43
N PHE A 123 -3.11 -24.57 8.31
CA PHE A 123 -4.18 -25.57 8.27
C PHE A 123 -3.55 -26.94 7.98
N GLU A 124 -4.12 -28.00 8.54
CA GLU A 124 -3.75 -29.39 8.25
C GLU A 124 -4.26 -29.86 6.88
#